data_AF-S8EL77-F1
#
_entry.id   AF-S8EL77-F1
#
_cell.length_a   1.000
_cell.length_b   1.000
_cell.length_c   1.000
_cell.angle_alpha   90.00
_cell.angle_beta   90.00
_cell.angle_gamma   90.00
#
_symmetry.space_group_name_H-M   'P 1'
#
loop_
_entity.id
_entity.type
_entity.pdbx_description
1 polymer ?
#
loop_
_entity_poly.entity_id
_entity_poly.type
_entity_poly.pdbx_seq_one_letter_code
_entity_poly.pdbx_strand_id
1 'polypeptide(L)' 'GPIAYGICQTGCNTVAVACYAAAGFTFGTVIAAPAVPAVILGCNTALGTCSTACATVALFAPTP' A
#
# COMPACT_ATOMS: atom_id res chain seq x y z
N GLY A 1 8.61 -15.77 4.38
CA GLY A 1 8.95 -15.32 5.75
C GLY A 1 9.10 -13.81 5.85
N PRO A 2 9.54 -13.27 7.00
CA PRO A 2 9.55 -11.83 7.30
C PRO A 2 10.34 -10.95 6.31
N ILE A 3 11.46 -11.43 5.78
CA ILE A 3 12.24 -10.71 4.77
C ILE A 3 11.44 -10.52 3.48
N ALA A 4 10.81 -11.59 2.99
CA ALA A 4 9.96 -11.52 1.79
C ALA A 4 8.76 -10.59 1.99
N TYR A 5 8.17 -10.59 3.19
CA TYR A 5 7.11 -9.65 3.54
C TYR A 5 7.62 -8.20 3.49
N GLY A 6 8.79 -7.91 4.07
CA GLY A 6 9.39 -6.58 4.04
C GLY A 6 9.61 -6.07 2.62
N ILE A 7 10.16 -6.90 1.74
CA ILE A 7 10.37 -6.57 0.31
C ILE A 7 9.03 -6.29 -0.39
N CYS A 8 8.03 -7.14 -0.17
CA CYS A 8 6.70 -6.99 -0.75
C CYS A 8 6.02 -5.70 -0.28
N GLN A 9 6.08 -5.41 1.03
CA GLN A 9 5.61 -4.16 1.63
C GLN A 9 6.27 -2.93 1.02
N THR A 10 7.60 -2.96 0.82
CA THR A 10 8.31 -1.86 0.14
C THR A 10 7.75 -1.64 -1.25
N GLY A 11 7.48 -2.70 -2.03
CA GLY A 11 6.84 -2.61 -3.33
C GLY A 11 5.43 -2.01 -3.28
N CYS A 12 4.58 -2.41 -2.33
CA CYS A 12 3.26 -1.82 -2.17
C CYS A 12 3.34 -0.31 -1.87
N ASN A 13 4.28 0.10 -1.00
CA ASN A 13 4.48 1.50 -0.66
C ASN A 13 5.02 2.32 -1.85
N THR A 14 5.92 1.77 -2.67
CA THR A 14 6.40 2.49 -3.86
C THR A 14 5.27 2.73 -4.88
N VAL A 15 4.37 1.76 -5.04
CA VAL A 15 3.16 1.91 -5.87
C VAL A 15 2.22 2.97 -5.29
N ALA A 16 2.02 2.99 -3.98
CA ALA A 16 1.20 4.01 -3.32
C ALA A 16 1.77 5.42 -3.51
N VAL A 17 3.09 5.58 -3.36
CA VAL A 17 3.79 6.85 -3.64
C VAL A 17 3.59 7.28 -5.09
N ALA A 18 3.72 6.36 -6.05
CA ALA A 18 3.50 6.66 -7.47
C ALA A 18 2.05 7.07 -7.77
N CYS A 19 1.07 6.39 -7.17
CA CYS A 19 -0.35 6.71 -7.30
C CYS A 19 -0.67 8.12 -6.77
N TYR A 20 -0.14 8.46 -5.59
CA TYR A 20 -0.26 9.80 -5.01
C TYR A 20 0.39 10.86 -5.89
N ALA A 21 1.61 10.60 -6.38
CA ALA A 21 2.34 11.53 -7.25
C ALA A 21 1.59 11.78 -8.56
N ALA A 22 1.00 10.74 -9.17
CA ALA A 22 0.15 10.86 -10.36
C ALA A 22 -1.10 11.70 -10.09
N ALA A 23 -1.61 11.69 -8.86
CA ALA A 23 -2.71 12.55 -8.41
C ALA A 23 -2.27 13.98 -8.00
N GLY A 24 -0.97 14.28 -8.02
CA GLY A 24 -0.42 15.58 -7.61
C GLY A 24 -0.28 15.77 -6.08
N PHE A 25 -0.30 14.68 -5.31
CA PHE A 25 -0.16 14.71 -3.85
C PHE A 25 1.15 14.05 -3.41
N THR A 26 1.67 14.50 -2.28
CA THR A 26 2.77 13.82 -1.58
C THR A 26 2.20 12.73 -0.68
N PHE A 27 2.76 11.52 -0.74
CA PHE A 27 2.33 10.42 0.12
C PHE A 27 2.49 10.77 1.60
N GLY A 28 1.47 10.46 2.41
CA GLY A 28 1.47 10.70 3.86
C GLY A 28 1.13 12.12 4.30
N THR A 29 0.90 13.07 3.38
CA THR A 29 0.52 14.45 3.74
C THR A 29 -1.00 14.68 3.79
N VAL A 30 -1.77 13.77 3.19
CA VAL A 30 -3.23 13.84 3.15
C VAL A 30 -3.81 13.27 4.46
N ILE A 31 -4.59 14.09 5.15
CA ILE A 31 -5.26 13.73 6.41
C ILE A 31 -6.58 13.02 6.11
N ALA A 32 -6.92 12.00 6.90
CA ALA A 32 -8.21 11.33 6.80
C ALA A 32 -9.34 12.27 7.25
N ALA A 33 -10.09 12.81 6.29
CA ALA A 33 -11.20 13.72 6.51
C ALA A 33 -12.32 13.44 5.49
N PRO A 34 -13.56 13.88 5.74
CA PRO A 34 -14.68 13.65 4.81
C PRO A 34 -14.45 14.19 3.40
N ALA A 35 -13.62 15.22 3.27
CA ALA A 35 -13.26 15.86 1.99
C ALA A 35 -12.02 15.26 1.33
N VAL A 36 -11.58 14.06 1.70
CA VAL A 36 -10.43 13.41 1.07
C VAL A 36 -10.69 13.21 -0.43
N PRO A 37 -9.71 13.49 -1.31
CA PRO A 37 -9.86 13.22 -2.72
C PRO A 37 -10.11 11.73 -2.97
N ALA A 38 -11.13 11.39 -3.75
CA ALA A 38 -11.50 9.99 -4.02
C ALA A 38 -10.34 9.17 -4.61
N VAL A 39 -9.48 9.79 -5.42
CA VAL A 39 -8.26 9.16 -5.96
C VAL A 39 -7.30 8.71 -4.86
N ILE A 40 -7.15 9.52 -3.81
CA ILE A 40 -6.27 9.21 -2.68
C ILE A 40 -6.84 8.09 -1.82
N LEU A 41 -8.16 8.09 -1.62
CA LEU A 41 -8.83 6.96 -0.98
C LEU A 41 -8.59 5.66 -1.79
N GLY A 42 -8.69 5.73 -3.11
CA GLY A 42 -8.37 4.62 -4.02
C GLY A 42 -6.91 4.14 -3.93
N CYS A 43 -5.94 5.06 -3.88
CA CYS A 43 -4.53 4.69 -3.71
C CYS A 43 -4.29 3.95 -2.39
N ASN A 44 -4.93 4.39 -1.30
CA ASN A 44 -4.80 3.77 0.01
C ASN A 44 -5.51 2.43 0.13
N THR A 45 -6.69 2.27 -0.48
CA THR A 45 -7.37 0.97 -0.51
C THR A 45 -6.53 -0.05 -1.29
N ALA A 46 -5.95 0.34 -2.43
CA ALA A 46 -5.03 -0.52 -3.17
C ALA A 46 -3.78 -0.89 -2.37
N LEU A 47 -3.17 0.08 -1.66
CA LEU A 47 -2.06 -0.18 -0.73
C LEU A 47 -2.46 -1.22 0.33
N GLY A 48 -3.59 -1.03 1.00
CA GLY A 48 -4.10 -1.96 2.01
C GLY A 48 -4.29 -3.37 1.47
N THR A 49 -4.93 -3.51 0.30
CA THR A 49 -5.11 -4.81 -0.37
C THR A 49 -3.76 -5.47 -0.72
N CYS A 50 -2.80 -4.71 -1.25
CA CYS A 50 -1.47 -5.20 -1.56
C CYS A 50 -0.74 -5.70 -0.30
N SER A 51 -0.75 -4.90 0.76
CA SER A 51 -0.16 -5.24 2.06
C SER A 51 -0.79 -6.49 2.68
N THR A 52 -2.11 -6.64 2.61
CA THR A 52 -2.80 -7.85 3.08
C THR A 52 -2.34 -9.06 2.29
N ALA A 53 -2.31 -8.98 0.96
CA ALA A 53 -1.83 -10.08 0.12
C ALA A 53 -0.38 -10.45 0.44
N CYS A 54 0.52 -9.46 0.59
CA CYS A 54 1.91 -9.67 1.02
C CYS A 54 1.97 -10.44 2.35
N ALA A 55 1.15 -10.06 3.32
CA ALA A 55 1.10 -10.77 4.60
C ALA A 55 0.65 -12.22 4.42
N THR A 56 -0.40 -12.45 3.63
CA THR A 56 -0.93 -13.80 3.35
C THR A 56 0.14 -14.70 2.72
N VAL A 57 0.80 -14.23 1.67
CA VAL A 57 1.75 -15.05 0.91
C VAL A 57 3.11 -15.20 1.58
N ALA A 58 3.57 -14.18 2.31
CA ALA A 58 4.92 -14.18 2.85
C ALA A 58 5.00 -14.59 4.33
N LEU A 59 3.93 -14.47 5.12
CA LEU A 59 3.93 -14.88 6.53
C LEU A 59 3.08 -16.12 6.80
N PHE A 60 1.94 -16.24 6.13
CA PHE A 60 0.94 -17.27 6.47
C PHE A 60 0.88 -18.44 5.49
N ALA A 61 1.46 -18.30 4.29
CA ALA A 61 1.53 -19.41 3.35
C ALA A 61 2.45 -20.51 3.91
N PRO A 62 2.04 -21.78 3.83
CA PRO A 62 2.91 -22.89 4.20
C PRO A 62 4.15 -22.87 3.29
N THR A 63 5.33 -22.80 3.90
CA THR A 63 6.58 -23.02 3.19
C THR A 63 6.72 -24.51 2.88
N PRO A 64 7.10 -24.90 1.66
CA PRO A 64 7.46 -26.30 1.38
C PRO A 64 8.65 -26.75 2.24
#